data_AF-A0A7W0ME17-F1
#
_entry.id   AF-A0A7W0ME17-F1
#
_cell.length_a   1.000
_cell.length_b   1.000
_cell.length_c   1.000
_cell.angle_alpha   90.00
_cell.angle_beta   90.00
_cell.angle_gamma   90.00
#
_symmetry.space_group_name_H-M   'P 1'
#
loop_
_entity.id
_entity.type
_entity.pdbx_description
1 polymer ?
#
loop_
_entity_poly.entity_id
_entity_poly.type
_entity_poly.pdbx_seq_one_letter_code
_entity_poly.pdbx_strand_id
1 'polypeptide(L)'
;MSDPNSKDEAHAEVTAAAARDLDFAQARLAYRIIQSLLEHTRVTGDLVALMAQTLDEDTTKALTNTPYWAAYLDSRRALERTRQDVEKFSEMMTRLAEDSEM
;
A
#
# COMPACT_ATOMS: atom_id res chain seq x y z
N MET A 1 1.10 -51.48 -15.48
CA MET A 1 1.00 -50.94 -14.12
C MET A 1 0.86 -49.44 -14.24
N SER A 2 -0.32 -48.90 -13.96
CA SER A 2 -0.53 -47.46 -13.89
C SER A 2 -0.11 -47.02 -12.49
N ASP A 3 0.90 -46.16 -12.39
CA ASP A 3 1.35 -45.63 -11.10
C ASP A 3 0.23 -44.82 -10.45
N PRO A 4 -0.28 -45.24 -9.28
CA PRO A 4 -1.33 -44.50 -8.58
C PRO A 4 -0.84 -43.13 -8.07
N ASN A 5 0.47 -42.93 -7.96
CA ASN A 5 1.10 -41.71 -7.43
C ASN A 5 1.08 -40.52 -8.41
N SER A 6 0.95 -40.77 -9.72
CA SER A 6 1.08 -39.72 -10.75
C SER A 6 -0.14 -38.79 -10.84
N LYS A 7 -1.32 -39.22 -10.37
CA LYS A 7 -2.52 -38.36 -10.30
C LYS A 7 -2.53 -37.48 -9.05
N ASP A 8 -2.04 -37.98 -7.92
CA ASP A 8 -2.04 -37.22 -6.66
C ASP A 8 -1.01 -36.08 -6.67
N GLU A 9 0.15 -36.28 -7.31
CA GLU A 9 1.16 -35.23 -7.48
C GLU A 9 0.69 -34.10 -8.41
N ALA A 10 0.05 -34.44 -9.53
CA ALA A 10 -0.49 -33.47 -10.48
C ALA A 10 -1.63 -32.62 -9.88
N HIS A 11 -2.48 -33.23 -9.04
CA HIS A 11 -3.53 -32.48 -8.34
C HIS A 11 -2.96 -31.55 -7.26
N ALA A 12 -1.93 -31.99 -6.52
CA ALA A 12 -1.29 -31.17 -5.49
C ALA A 12 -0.59 -29.93 -6.07
N GLU A 13 0.09 -30.08 -7.20
CA GLU A 13 0.81 -29.01 -7.90
C GLU A 13 -0.14 -27.93 -8.44
N VAL A 14 -1.29 -28.35 -9.01
CA VAL A 14 -2.35 -27.44 -9.48
C VAL A 14 -2.99 -26.66 -8.33
N THR A 15 -3.23 -27.29 -7.17
CA THR A 15 -3.75 -26.59 -5.98
C THR A 15 -2.75 -25.59 -5.38
N ALA A 16 -1.46 -25.89 -5.41
CA ALA A 16 -0.42 -24.99 -4.92
C ALA A 16 -0.26 -23.76 -5.83
N ALA A 17 -0.32 -23.95 -7.16
CA ALA A 17 -0.30 -22.86 -8.14
C ALA A 17 -1.52 -21.94 -7.98
N ALA A 18 -2.74 -22.49 -7.87
CA ALA A 18 -3.96 -21.70 -7.68
C ALA A 18 -3.97 -20.92 -6.35
N ALA A 19 -3.40 -21.48 -5.28
CA ALA A 19 -3.24 -20.78 -4.01
C ALA A 19 -2.26 -19.60 -4.12
N ARG A 20 -1.16 -19.78 -4.87
CA ARG A 20 -0.16 -18.73 -5.13
C ARG A 20 -0.74 -17.60 -5.99
N ASP A 21 -1.53 -17.92 -7.03
CA ASP A 21 -2.25 -16.93 -7.85
C ASP A 21 -3.25 -16.10 -7.03
N LEU A 22 -3.97 -16.76 -6.09
CA LEU A 22 -4.90 -16.08 -5.20
C LEU A 22 -4.18 -15.09 -4.28
N ASP A 23 -3.00 -15.45 -3.78
CA ASP A 23 -2.16 -14.61 -2.93
C ASP A 23 -1.63 -13.39 -3.70
N PHE A 24 -1.19 -13.58 -4.95
CA PHE A 24 -0.78 -12.48 -5.83
C PHE A 24 -1.95 -11.52 -6.15
N ALA A 25 -3.15 -12.04 -6.42
CA ALA A 25 -4.32 -11.22 -6.67
C ALA A 25 -4.70 -10.38 -5.44
N GLN A 26 -4.63 -10.96 -4.24
CA GLN A 26 -4.87 -10.26 -2.98
C GLN A 26 -3.80 -9.20 -2.70
N ALA A 27 -2.52 -9.50 -2.92
CA ALA A 27 -1.43 -8.55 -2.79
C ALA A 27 -1.60 -7.35 -3.73
N ARG A 28 -2.02 -7.59 -4.99
CA ARG A 28 -2.28 -6.53 -5.97
C ARG A 28 -3.47 -5.66 -5.58
N LEU A 29 -4.52 -6.25 -5.00
CA LEU A 29 -5.67 -5.51 -4.49
C LEU A 29 -5.25 -4.64 -3.29
N ALA A 30 -4.52 -5.20 -2.32
CA ALA A 30 -4.00 -4.47 -1.18
C ALA A 30 -3.14 -3.28 -1.61
N TYR A 31 -2.23 -3.49 -2.57
CA TYR A 31 -1.41 -2.42 -3.13
C TYR A 31 -2.25 -1.28 -3.73
N ARG A 32 -3.26 -1.60 -4.56
CA ARG A 32 -4.16 -0.57 -5.12
C ARG A 32 -4.91 0.22 -4.07
N ILE A 33 -5.44 -0.46 -3.05
CA ILE A 33 -6.14 0.20 -1.94
C ILE A 33 -5.19 1.18 -1.24
N ILE A 34 -3.98 0.72 -0.92
CA ILE A 34 -3.01 1.55 -0.21
C ILE A 34 -2.56 2.74 -1.08
N GLN A 35 -2.29 2.53 -2.37
CA GLN A 35 -1.98 3.62 -3.30
C GLN A 35 -3.10 4.66 -3.36
N SER A 36 -4.37 4.23 -3.43
CA SER A 36 -5.51 5.16 -3.43
C SER A 36 -5.59 5.98 -2.14
N LEU A 37 -5.30 5.37 -0.98
CA LEU A 37 -5.31 6.07 0.31
C LEU A 37 -4.15 7.07 0.43
N LEU A 38 -2.97 6.70 -0.08
CA LEU A 38 -1.81 7.60 -0.13
C LEU A 38 -2.06 8.79 -1.05
N GLU A 39 -2.70 8.58 -2.19
CA GLU A 39 -3.09 9.67 -3.10
C GLU A 39 -4.11 10.60 -2.45
N HIS A 40 -5.14 10.04 -1.80
CA HIS A 40 -6.11 10.84 -1.06
C HIS A 40 -5.46 11.70 0.05
N THR A 41 -4.45 11.15 0.73
CA THR A 41 -3.66 11.90 1.73
C THR A 41 -2.90 13.06 1.10
N ARG A 42 -2.31 12.86 -0.09
CA ARG A 42 -1.60 13.92 -0.82
C ARG A 42 -2.54 15.09 -1.14
N VAL A 43 -3.71 14.80 -1.73
CA VAL A 43 -4.72 15.82 -2.06
C VAL A 43 -5.17 16.59 -0.81
N THR A 44 -5.32 15.90 0.32
CA THR A 44 -5.64 16.54 1.60
C THR A 44 -4.53 17.49 2.06
N GLY A 45 -3.26 17.10 1.88
CA GLY A 45 -2.12 17.95 2.17
C GLY A 45 -2.06 19.21 1.30
N ASP A 46 -2.37 19.08 0.01
CA ASP A 46 -2.45 20.22 -0.91
C ASP A 46 -3.59 21.18 -0.52
N LEU A 47 -4.73 20.66 -0.07
CA LEU A 47 -5.82 21.47 0.47
C LEU A 47 -5.41 22.23 1.73
N VAL A 48 -4.67 21.61 2.65
CA VAL A 48 -4.12 22.28 3.83
C VAL A 48 -3.15 23.40 3.44
N ALA A 49 -2.31 23.17 2.44
CA ALA A 49 -1.40 24.20 1.93
C ALA A 49 -2.15 25.36 1.27
N LEU A 50 -3.24 25.09 0.57
CA LEU A 50 -4.12 26.12 0.02
C LEU A 50 -4.81 26.92 1.14
N MET A 51 -5.35 26.24 2.16
CA MET A 51 -5.95 26.91 3.32
C MET A 51 -4.93 27.83 4.00
N ALA A 52 -3.69 27.39 4.19
CA ALA A 52 -2.63 28.21 4.78
C ALA A 52 -2.30 29.48 3.98
N GLN A 53 -2.47 29.46 2.64
CA GLN A 53 -2.31 30.65 1.80
C GLN A 53 -3.48 31.63 1.92
N THR A 54 -4.67 31.13 2.28
CA THR A 54 -5.89 31.93 2.39
C THR A 54 -6.11 32.51 3.79
N LEU A 55 -5.53 31.89 4.82
CA LEU A 55 -5.63 32.35 6.20
C LEU A 55 -4.64 33.49 6.47
N ASP A 56 -5.02 34.42 7.33
CA ASP A 56 -4.09 35.43 7.83
C ASP A 56 -3.04 34.81 8.77
N GLU A 57 -1.98 35.56 9.04
CA GLU A 57 -0.83 35.09 9.81
C GLU A 57 -1.19 34.71 11.25
N ASP A 58 -2.10 35.45 11.89
CA ASP A 58 -2.48 35.22 13.28
C ASP A 58 -3.37 33.98 13.40
N THR A 59 -4.32 33.80 12.47
CA THR A 59 -5.12 32.57 12.39
C THR A 59 -4.25 31.35 12.09
N THR A 60 -3.27 31.49 11.20
CA THR A 60 -2.31 30.41 10.91
C THR A 60 -1.49 30.04 12.14
N LYS A 61 -0.95 31.03 12.88
CA LYS A 61 -0.23 30.79 14.14
C LYS A 61 -1.10 30.14 15.20
N ALA A 62 -2.35 30.57 15.34
CA ALA A 62 -3.27 29.96 16.29
C ALA A 62 -3.51 28.48 15.95
N LEU A 63 -3.71 28.17 14.66
CA LEU A 63 -3.94 26.82 14.17
C LEU A 63 -2.72 25.91 14.37
N THR A 64 -1.52 26.38 14.06
CA THR A 64 -0.28 25.58 14.19
C THR A 64 0.12 25.28 15.63
N ASN A 65 -0.39 26.06 16.60
CA ASN A 65 -0.19 25.81 18.03
C ASN A 65 -1.21 24.82 18.63
N THR A 66 -2.18 24.35 17.85
CA THR A 66 -3.17 23.38 18.35
C THR A 66 -2.59 21.96 18.43
N PRO A 67 -3.09 21.12 19.36
CA PRO A 67 -2.72 19.70 19.40
C PRO A 67 -3.14 18.94 18.13
N TYR A 68 -4.18 19.42 17.43
CA TYR A 68 -4.63 18.84 16.16
C TYR A 68 -3.61 19.00 15.04
N TRP A 69 -2.91 20.15 15.00
CA TRP A 69 -1.84 20.37 14.03
C TRP A 69 -0.65 19.43 14.26
N ALA A 70 -0.24 19.25 15.52
CA ALA A 70 0.80 18.29 15.87
C ALA A 70 0.41 16.85 15.46
N ALA A 71 -0.83 16.43 15.77
CA ALA A 71 -1.35 15.13 15.38
C ALA A 71 -1.39 14.94 13.85
N TYR A 72 -1.77 15.98 13.10
CA TYR A 72 -1.74 15.97 11.63
C TYR A 72 -0.31 15.79 11.10
N LEU A 73 0.67 16.55 11.62
CA LEU A 73 2.08 16.44 11.21
C LEU A 73 2.65 15.04 11.49
N ASP A 74 2.34 14.46 12.64
CA ASP A 74 2.80 13.12 13.00
C ASP A 74 2.14 12.04 12.13
N SER A 75 0.82 12.17 11.88
CA SER A 75 0.11 11.31 10.93
C SER A 75 0.73 11.39 9.54
N ARG A 76 1.06 12.60 9.06
CA ARG A 76 1.70 12.80 7.75
C ARG A 76 3.07 12.11 7.69
N ARG A 77 3.90 12.22 8.73
CA ARG A 77 5.20 11.51 8.79
C ARG A 77 5.04 9.99 8.80
N ALA A 78 4.04 9.47 9.51
CA ALA A 78 3.76 8.04 9.53
C ALA A 78 3.30 7.52 8.14
N LEU A 79 2.48 8.30 7.44
CA LEU A 79 2.02 7.97 6.09
C LEU A 79 3.15 8.00 5.06
N GLU A 80 4.09 8.95 5.17
CA GLU A 80 5.27 8.99 4.30
C GLU A 80 6.14 7.72 4.45
N ARG A 81 6.33 7.25 5.69
CA ARG A 81 7.03 5.97 5.95
C ARG A 81 6.26 4.79 5.38
N THR A 82 4.95 4.75 5.62
CA THR A 82 4.06 3.69 5.10
C THR A 82 4.12 3.62 3.57
N ARG A 83 4.17 4.77 2.89
CA ARG A 83 4.35 4.84 1.44
C ARG A 83 5.62 4.13 0.98
N GLN A 84 6.75 4.43 1.62
CA GLN A 84 8.04 3.81 1.28
C GLN A 84 8.01 2.29 1.51
N ASP A 85 7.36 1.83 2.57
CA ASP A 85 7.22 0.40 2.86
C ASP A 85 6.35 -0.31 1.84
N VAL A 86 5.29 0.35 1.36
CA VAL A 86 4.38 -0.18 0.32
C VAL A 86 5.06 -0.22 -1.04
N GLU A 87 5.86 0.79 -1.39
CA GLU A 87 6.66 0.80 -2.62
C GLU A 87 7.65 -0.39 -2.61
N LYS A 88 8.38 -0.59 -1.51
CA LYS A 88 9.27 -1.76 -1.35
C LYS A 88 8.52 -3.09 -1.42
N PHE A 89 7.38 -3.19 -0.74
CA PHE A 89 6.55 -4.39 -0.78
C PHE A 89 6.09 -4.71 -2.20
N SER A 90 5.64 -3.70 -2.95
CA SER A 90 5.23 -3.86 -4.34
C SER A 90 6.39 -4.33 -5.22
N GLU A 91 7.58 -3.76 -5.06
CA GLU A 91 8.77 -4.19 -5.82
C GLU A 91 9.13 -5.66 -5.54
N MET A 92 9.08 -6.09 -4.28
CA MET A 92 9.34 -7.48 -3.91
C MET A 92 8.30 -8.43 -4.51
N MET A 93 7.02 -8.05 -4.47
CA MET A 93 5.95 -8.86 -5.06
C MET A 93 6.06 -8.97 -6.57
N THR A 94 6.43 -7.88 -7.26
CA THR A 94 6.67 -7.91 -8.71
C THR A 94 7.83 -8.84 -9.07
N ARG A 95 8.96 -8.74 -8.36
CA ARG A 95 10.11 -9.64 -8.59
C ARG A 95 9.75 -11.09 -8.34
N LEU A 96 9.02 -11.38 -7.26
CA LEU A 96 8.58 -12.74 -6.96
C LEU A 96 7.66 -13.30 -8.05
N ALA A 97 6.79 -12.47 -8.62
CA ALA A 97 5.93 -12.87 -9.74
C ALA A 97 6.77 -13.18 -11.00
N GLU A 98 7.71 -12.30 -11.35
CA GLU A 98 8.63 -12.49 -12.50
C GLU A 98 9.49 -13.75 -12.36
N ASP A 99 10.01 -14.02 -11.15
CA ASP A 99 10.81 -15.22 -10.85
C ASP A 99 9.98 -16.51 -10.90
N SER A 100 8.66 -16.43 -10.69
CA SER A 100 7.75 -17.59 -10.78
C SER A 100 7.21 -17.86 -12.19
N GLU A 101 7.43 -16.95 -13.15
CA GLU A 101 7.09 -17.12 -14.57
C GLU A 101 8.29 -17.62 -15.42
N MET A 102 9.50 -17.74 -14.84
CA MET A 102 10.70 -18.35 -15.45
C MET A 102 10.91 -19.81 -15.04
#